data_AF-A0A0N1IQM5-F1
#
_entry.id   AF-A0A0N1IQM5-F1
#
_cell.length_a   1.000
_cell.length_b   1.000
_cell.length_c   1.000
_cell.angle_alpha   90.00
_cell.angle_beta   90.00
_cell.angle_gamma   90.00
#
_symmetry.space_group_name_H-M   'P 1'
#
loop_
_entity.id
_entity.type
_entity.pdbx_description
1 polymer ?
#
loop_
_entity_poly.entity_id
_entity_poly.type
_entity_poly.pdbx_seq_one_letter_code
_entity_poly.pdbx_strand_id
1 'polypeptide(L)'
;MKASGSFTYSDGATYTITHGSVIIAAITSCTNTSNPTVMLGAGLLAKKAVENGLTVLPYIKTSLSPGSGVVTYYLKVCGIGVEDHY
;
A
#
# COMPACT_ATOMS: atom_id res chain seq x y z
N MET A 1 1.55 1.41 -30.81
CA MET A 1 1.91 2.41 -29.79
C MET A 1 1.16 2.08 -28.51
N LYS A 2 1.82 2.01 -27.34
CA LYS A 2 1.11 1.91 -26.06
C LYS A 2 0.54 3.29 -25.72
N ALA A 3 -0.74 3.36 -25.37
CA ALA A 3 -1.37 4.61 -24.96
C ALA A 3 -0.77 5.10 -23.62
N SER A 4 -0.49 6.39 -23.55
CA SER A 4 -0.04 7.09 -22.35
C SER A 4 -0.81 8.39 -22.19
N GLY A 5 -1.09 8.78 -20.95
CA GLY A 5 -1.73 10.04 -20.58
C GLY A 5 -0.98 10.72 -19.45
N SER A 6 -1.05 12.05 -19.35
CA SER A 6 -0.42 12.80 -18.28
C SER A 6 -1.45 13.69 -17.57
N PHE A 7 -1.30 13.84 -16.25
CA PHE A 7 -2.18 14.66 -15.41
C PHE A 7 -1.39 15.33 -14.28
N THR A 8 -1.90 16.44 -13.77
CA THR A 8 -1.34 17.13 -12.60
C THR A 8 -2.10 16.70 -11.34
N TYR A 9 -1.38 16.29 -10.30
CA TYR A 9 -1.96 15.87 -9.03
C TYR A 9 -2.02 17.02 -8.02
N SER A 10 -2.65 16.80 -6.86
CA SER A 10 -2.86 17.84 -5.83
C SER A 10 -1.57 18.37 -5.19
N ASP A 11 -0.46 17.65 -5.34
CA ASP A 11 0.88 18.10 -4.95
C ASP A 11 1.52 19.07 -5.97
N GLY A 12 0.82 19.38 -7.07
CA GLY A 12 1.29 20.23 -8.16
C GLY A 12 2.24 19.54 -9.14
N ALA A 13 2.58 18.26 -8.92
CA ALA A 13 3.43 17.49 -9.82
C ALA A 13 2.63 16.89 -10.97
N THR A 14 3.27 16.77 -12.13
CA THR A 14 2.70 16.11 -13.31
C THR A 14 3.18 14.67 -13.39
N TYR A 15 2.24 13.75 -13.47
CA TYR A 15 2.49 12.31 -13.57
C TYR A 15 2.06 11.78 -14.93
N THR A 16 2.79 10.79 -15.43
CA THR A 16 2.47 10.07 -16.67
C THR A 16 2.01 8.66 -16.34
N ILE A 17 0.83 8.30 -16.83
CA ILE A 17 0.27 6.96 -16.76
C ILE A 17 0.38 6.27 -18.10
N THR A 18 0.60 4.97 -18.05
CA THR A 18 0.66 4.09 -19.21
C THR A 18 -0.20 2.86 -18.96
N HIS A 19 -0.44 2.07 -20.00
CA HIS A 19 -1.11 0.79 -19.80
C HIS A 19 -0.31 -0.11 -18.83
N GLY A 20 -0.96 -0.51 -17.73
CA GLY A 20 -0.35 -1.28 -16.64
C GLY A 20 0.05 -0.44 -15.41
N SER A 21 -0.08 0.90 -15.46
CA SER A 21 0.09 1.74 -14.28
C SER A 21 -0.94 1.40 -13.19
N VAL A 22 -0.48 1.26 -11.95
CA VAL A 22 -1.32 1.00 -10.79
C VAL A 22 -1.94 2.31 -10.30
N ILE A 23 -3.25 2.33 -10.10
CA ILE A 23 -4.00 3.49 -9.57
C ILE A 23 -4.58 3.19 -8.18
N ILE A 24 -4.92 1.92 -7.91
CA ILE A 24 -5.46 1.46 -6.64
C ILE A 24 -4.64 0.26 -6.19
N ALA A 25 -4.23 0.26 -4.93
CA ALA A 25 -3.56 -0.87 -4.28
C ALA A 25 -4.23 -1.14 -2.93
N ALA A 26 -4.97 -2.23 -2.82
CA ALA A 26 -5.80 -2.53 -1.66
C ALA A 26 -5.50 -3.93 -1.11
N ILE A 27 -5.32 -4.04 0.20
CA ILE A 27 -5.17 -5.31 0.92
C ILE A 27 -6.43 -5.51 1.78
N THR A 28 -7.40 -6.29 1.28
CA THR A 28 -8.75 -6.36 1.88
C THR A 28 -9.35 -7.77 2.01
N SER A 29 -8.78 -8.80 1.35
CA SER A 29 -9.43 -10.12 1.28
C SER A 29 -9.38 -10.89 2.60
N CYS A 30 -10.52 -11.44 3.05
CA CYS A 30 -10.62 -12.16 4.31
C CYS A 30 -9.62 -13.32 4.43
N THR A 31 -9.28 -14.01 3.36
CA THR A 31 -8.29 -15.11 3.37
C THR A 31 -6.88 -14.61 3.71
N ASN A 32 -6.46 -13.49 3.14
CA ASN A 32 -5.09 -12.98 3.34
C ASN A 32 -5.02 -12.07 4.57
N THR A 33 -6.03 -11.25 4.81
CA THR A 33 -6.05 -10.28 5.92
C THR A 33 -6.39 -10.90 7.27
N SER A 34 -6.80 -12.17 7.30
CA SER A 34 -6.89 -12.96 8.54
C SER A 34 -5.63 -13.79 8.83
N ASN A 35 -4.72 -13.95 7.85
CA ASN A 35 -3.51 -14.75 8.00
C ASN A 35 -2.34 -13.86 8.49
N PRO A 36 -1.89 -14.01 9.75
CA PRO A 36 -0.85 -13.15 10.31
C PRO A 36 0.49 -13.28 9.59
N THR A 37 0.84 -14.47 9.12
CA THR A 37 2.15 -14.73 8.48
C THR A 37 2.34 -13.89 7.22
N VAL A 38 1.32 -13.84 6.36
CA VAL A 38 1.42 -13.07 5.10
C VAL A 38 1.32 -11.57 5.35
N MET A 39 0.51 -11.13 6.31
CA MET A 39 0.37 -9.71 6.67
C MET A 39 1.64 -9.16 7.33
N LEU A 40 2.27 -9.94 8.21
CA LEU A 40 3.59 -9.61 8.77
C LEU A 40 4.65 -9.57 7.67
N GLY A 41 4.64 -10.53 6.74
CA GLY A 41 5.53 -10.52 5.58
C GLY A 41 5.39 -9.24 4.74
N ALA A 42 4.16 -8.80 4.49
CA ALA A 42 3.87 -7.56 3.77
C ALA A 42 4.38 -6.32 4.52
N GLY A 43 4.17 -6.24 5.84
CA GLY A 43 4.67 -5.12 6.64
C GLY A 43 6.20 -5.11 6.79
N LEU A 44 6.86 -6.26 6.89
CA LEU A 44 8.32 -6.36 6.89
C LEU A 44 8.91 -5.93 5.53
N LEU A 45 8.25 -6.29 4.42
CA LEU A 45 8.62 -5.81 3.09
C LEU A 45 8.48 -4.28 3.00
N ALA A 46 7.37 -3.74 3.49
CA ALA A 46 7.12 -2.29 3.51
C ALA A 46 8.18 -1.55 4.35
N LYS A 47 8.50 -2.07 5.54
CA LYS A 47 9.56 -1.52 6.41
C LYS A 47 10.90 -1.46 5.67
N LYS A 48 11.32 -2.58 5.05
CA LYS A 48 12.57 -2.61 4.27
C LYS A 48 12.53 -1.64 3.09
N ALA A 49 11.40 -1.52 2.40
CA ALA A 49 11.26 -0.57 1.29
C ALA A 49 11.48 0.88 1.77
N VAL A 50 10.88 1.27 2.89
CA VAL A 50 11.05 2.59 3.50
C VAL A 50 12.49 2.81 3.97
N GLU A 51 13.10 1.82 4.63
CA GLU A 51 14.52 1.87 5.04
C GLU A 51 15.48 2.03 3.85
N ASN A 52 15.09 1.57 2.67
CA ASN A 52 15.82 1.76 1.41
C ASN A 52 15.41 3.03 0.64
N GLY A 53 14.61 3.91 1.24
CA GLY A 53 14.19 5.19 0.65
C GLY A 53 13.12 5.08 -0.43
N LEU A 54 12.43 3.93 -0.55
CA LEU A 54 11.32 3.76 -1.48
C LEU A 54 10.04 4.36 -0.91
N THR A 55 9.27 5.01 -1.78
CA THR A 55 7.96 5.60 -1.46
C THR A 55 6.93 5.21 -2.51
N VAL A 56 5.66 5.19 -2.12
CA VAL A 56 4.54 5.01 -3.06
C VAL A 56 4.27 6.35 -3.76
N LEU A 57 3.93 6.32 -5.05
CA LEU A 57 3.56 7.54 -5.79
C LEU A 57 2.27 8.14 -5.20
N PRO A 58 2.20 9.46 -4.95
CA PRO A 58 1.08 10.09 -4.24
C PRO A 58 -0.29 9.86 -4.87
N TYR A 59 -0.37 9.72 -6.19
CA TYR A 59 -1.63 9.51 -6.89
C TYR A 59 -2.22 8.09 -6.71
N ILE A 60 -1.45 7.15 -6.16
CA ILE A 60 -1.90 5.77 -5.94
C ILE A 60 -2.77 5.74 -4.69
N LYS A 61 -4.04 5.36 -4.85
CA LYS A 61 -4.96 5.20 -3.72
C LYS A 61 -4.69 3.86 -3.03
N THR A 62 -4.03 3.90 -1.89
CA THR A 62 -3.74 2.72 -1.07
C THR A 62 -4.83 2.49 -0.02
N SER A 63 -5.13 1.24 0.32
CA SER A 63 -5.98 0.90 1.46
C SER A 63 -5.58 -0.43 2.10
N LEU A 64 -5.75 -0.52 3.42
CA LEU A 64 -5.54 -1.73 4.22
C LEU A 64 -6.79 -2.00 5.05
N SER A 65 -7.32 -3.21 5.00
CA SER A 65 -8.44 -3.63 5.84
C SER A 65 -8.08 -4.94 6.54
N PRO A 66 -7.55 -4.89 7.77
CA PRO A 66 -7.24 -6.10 8.54
C PRO A 66 -8.49 -6.96 8.73
N GLY A 67 -8.37 -8.26 8.44
CA GLY A 67 -9.49 -9.22 8.51
C GLY A 67 -9.68 -9.83 9.89
N SER A 68 -8.77 -9.54 10.83
CA SER A 68 -8.88 -9.97 12.22
C SER A 68 -8.19 -9.00 13.18
N GLY A 69 -8.67 -8.94 14.43
CA GLY A 69 -8.01 -8.19 15.50
C GLY A 69 -6.61 -8.72 15.82
N VAL A 70 -6.37 -10.02 15.61
CA VAL A 70 -5.06 -10.66 15.79
C VAL A 70 -4.03 -10.08 14.80
N VAL A 71 -4.40 -9.90 13.54
CA VAL A 71 -3.52 -9.28 12.53
C VAL A 71 -3.22 -7.83 12.88
N THR A 72 -4.23 -7.07 13.28
CA THR A 72 -4.07 -5.67 13.71
C THR A 72 -3.10 -5.57 14.90
N TYR A 73 -3.25 -6.46 15.89
CA TYR A 73 -2.34 -6.55 17.01
C TYR A 73 -0.90 -6.81 16.55
N TYR A 74 -0.67 -7.84 15.73
CA TYR A 74 0.66 -8.20 15.24
C TYR A 74 1.34 -7.06 14.45
N LEU A 75 0.61 -6.37 13.56
CA LEU A 75 1.13 -5.22 12.84
C LEU A 75 1.57 -4.09 13.80
N LYS A 76 0.81 -3.88 14.89
CA LYS A 76 1.11 -2.87 15.90
C LYS A 76 2.34 -3.22 16.74
N VAL A 77 2.44 -4.44 17.29
CA VAL A 77 3.61 -4.84 18.12
C VAL A 77 4.90 -4.91 17.31
N CYS A 78 4.82 -5.22 16.00
CA CYS A 78 5.99 -5.24 15.13
C CYS A 78 6.47 -3.85 14.68
N GLY A 79 5.79 -2.77 15.10
CA GLY A 79 6.15 -1.40 14.72
C GLY A 79 6.00 -1.09 13.23
N ILE A 80 5.14 -1.86 12.54
CA ILE A 80 4.84 -1.76 11.10
C ILE A 80 3.40 -1.27 10.86
N GLY A 81 2.78 -0.72 11.90
CA GLY A 81 1.40 -0.23 11.84
C GLY A 81 1.26 0.93 10.86
N VAL A 82 0.30 0.79 9.94
CA VAL A 82 -0.27 1.94 9.24
C VAL A 82 -1.28 2.59 10.18
N GLU A 83 -1.30 3.91 10.28
CA GLU A 83 -2.45 4.58 10.90
C GLU A 83 -3.68 4.25 10.06
N ASP A 84 -4.76 3.85 10.73
CA ASP A 84 -6.05 3.61 10.09
C ASP A 84 -6.55 4.96 9.54
N HIS A 85 -6.21 5.28 8.29
CA HIS A 85 -6.89 6.33 7.54
C HIS A 85 -8.27 5.80 7.16
N TYR A 86 -9.22 5.92 8.08
CA TYR A 86 -10.64 5.96 7.75
C TYR A 86 -11.00 7.37 7.26
#